data_AF-A0A9R0TNT1-F1
#
_entry.id   AF-A0A9R0TNT1-F1
#
_cell.length_a   1.000
_cell.length_b   1.000
_cell.length_c   1.000
_cell.angle_alpha   90.00
_cell.angle_beta   90.00
_cell.angle_gamma   90.00
#
_symmetry.space_group_name_H-M   'P 1'
#
loop_
_entity.id
_entity.type
_entity.pdbx_description
1 polymer ?
#
loop_
_entity_poly.entity_id
_entity_poly.type
_entity_poly.pdbx_seq_one_letter_code
_entity_poly.pdbx_strand_id
1 'polypeptide(L)'
;MFLRRLSTSASALLRRRRRGAKDDGVLAALRAEIAHELSSPPSSSPPSLHSQEALDFDTVSDAPRAQDVLLRRRGDAEEVHVSALLAPLRFEGEEPLPRDALMKVFISKPGVEPLLRFDCRAVAAGRGAAAGYDITALSYHAFPGDGGDSKYEGPDFG
;
A
#
# COMPACT_ATOMS: atom_id res chain seq x y z
N MET A 1 10.76 -0.44 -17.72
CA MET A 1 11.29 -1.71 -18.28
C MET A 1 10.50 -2.88 -17.68
N PHE A 2 10.36 -4.00 -18.37
CA PHE A 2 9.26 -4.95 -18.08
C PHE A 2 9.38 -5.76 -16.79
N LEU A 3 8.22 -6.05 -16.21
CA LEU A 3 8.02 -6.92 -15.05
C LEU A 3 8.69 -8.28 -15.24
N ARG A 4 9.53 -8.65 -14.27
CA ARG A 4 9.85 -10.03 -13.93
C ARG A 4 9.58 -10.21 -12.45
N ARG A 5 8.94 -11.31 -12.10
CA ARG A 5 9.62 -12.53 -11.65
C ARG A 5 8.67 -13.71 -11.91
N LEU A 6 9.01 -14.89 -11.41
CA LEU A 6 8.22 -16.11 -11.43
C LEU A 6 8.60 -16.87 -10.16
N SER A 7 7.65 -17.54 -9.50
CA SER A 7 7.96 -18.33 -8.29
C SER A 7 9.03 -19.40 -8.59
N THR A 8 9.88 -19.69 -7.61
CA THR A 8 11.17 -20.37 -7.81
C THR A 8 11.04 -21.82 -8.31
N SER A 9 9.88 -22.47 -8.12
CA SER A 9 9.60 -23.80 -8.67
C SER A 9 9.15 -23.77 -10.15
N ALA A 10 8.15 -22.95 -10.50
CA ALA A 10 7.66 -22.84 -11.88
C ALA A 10 8.69 -22.18 -12.83
N SER A 11 9.51 -21.27 -12.30
CA SER A 11 10.44 -20.46 -13.10
C SER A 11 11.48 -21.28 -13.88
N ALA A 12 11.94 -22.43 -13.36
CA ALA A 12 12.90 -23.31 -14.05
C ALA A 12 12.26 -23.99 -15.29
N LEU A 13 11.05 -24.54 -15.13
CA LEU A 13 10.26 -25.13 -16.22
C LEU A 13 9.88 -24.09 -17.27
N LEU A 14 9.46 -22.89 -16.83
CA LEU A 14 9.11 -21.78 -17.71
C LEU A 14 10.32 -21.23 -18.48
N ARG A 15 11.51 -21.13 -17.86
CA ARG A 15 12.76 -20.78 -18.57
C ARG A 15 13.08 -21.79 -19.69
N ARG A 16 12.82 -23.09 -19.49
CA ARG A 16 12.99 -24.12 -20.54
C ARG A 16 11.97 -23.99 -21.69
N ARG A 17 10.77 -23.46 -21.45
CA ARG A 17 9.75 -23.17 -22.48
C ARG A 17 9.88 -21.81 -23.18
N ARG A 18 10.74 -20.88 -22.70
CA ARG A 18 10.89 -19.53 -23.30
C ARG A 18 11.55 -19.49 -24.69
N ARG A 19 11.98 -20.62 -25.27
CA ARG A 19 12.30 -20.72 -26.70
C ARG A 19 11.03 -21.02 -27.52
N GLY A 20 10.29 -19.98 -27.91
CA GLY A 20 9.22 -20.07 -28.91
C GLY A 20 7.78 -20.21 -28.40
N ALA A 21 7.45 -19.64 -27.24
CA ALA A 21 6.05 -19.57 -26.78
C ALA A 21 5.23 -18.56 -27.59
N LYS A 22 4.09 -18.99 -28.14
CA LYS A 22 2.99 -18.11 -28.60
C LYS A 22 2.22 -17.55 -27.40
N ASP A 23 1.38 -16.54 -27.62
CA ASP A 23 0.60 -15.86 -26.59
C ASP A 23 -0.27 -16.82 -25.74
N ASP A 24 -0.77 -17.90 -26.35
CA ASP A 24 -1.47 -19.01 -25.68
C ASP A 24 -0.70 -19.55 -24.46
N GLY A 25 0.64 -19.63 -24.57
CA GLY A 25 1.52 -20.10 -23.51
C GLY A 25 1.67 -19.11 -22.35
N VAL A 26 1.47 -17.81 -22.60
CA VAL A 26 1.47 -16.77 -21.57
C VAL A 26 0.12 -16.77 -20.84
N LEU A 27 -0.99 -16.87 -21.58
CA LEU A 27 -2.33 -16.99 -21.01
C LEU A 27 -2.50 -18.27 -20.17
N ALA A 28 -1.95 -19.40 -20.64
CA ALA A 28 -1.95 -20.65 -19.89
C ALA A 28 -1.15 -20.56 -18.58
N ALA A 29 0.01 -19.89 -18.61
CA ALA A 29 0.80 -19.64 -17.40
C ALA A 29 0.06 -18.73 -16.41
N LEU A 30 -0.49 -17.60 -16.87
CA LEU A 30 -1.23 -16.66 -16.01
C LEU A 30 -2.45 -17.32 -15.34
N ARG A 31 -3.20 -18.17 -16.07
CA ARG A 31 -4.31 -18.94 -15.50
C ARG A 31 -3.85 -19.95 -14.44
N ALA A 32 -2.70 -20.59 -14.64
CA ALA A 32 -2.13 -21.53 -13.67
C ALA A 32 -1.68 -20.83 -12.37
N GLU A 33 -1.00 -19.68 -12.48
CA GLU A 33 -0.59 -18.90 -11.29
C GLU A 33 -1.82 -18.37 -10.53
N ILE A 34 -2.84 -17.82 -11.22
CA ILE A 34 -4.09 -17.37 -10.57
C ILE A 34 -4.80 -18.53 -9.86
N ALA A 35 -4.88 -19.71 -10.47
CA ALA A 35 -5.45 -20.88 -9.84
C ALA A 35 -4.61 -21.39 -8.65
N HIS A 36 -3.27 -21.22 -8.70
CA HIS A 36 -2.38 -21.57 -7.60
C HIS A 36 -2.55 -20.64 -6.40
N GLU A 37 -2.59 -19.32 -6.61
CA GLU A 37 -2.82 -18.32 -5.56
C GLU A 37 -4.21 -18.52 -4.91
N LEU A 38 -5.26 -18.73 -5.71
CA LEU A 38 -6.63 -18.96 -5.21
C LEU A 38 -6.83 -20.33 -4.53
N SER A 39 -5.91 -21.29 -4.69
CA SER A 39 -5.98 -22.61 -4.04
C SER A 39 -4.97 -22.78 -2.90
N SER A 40 -4.07 -21.82 -2.72
CA SER A 40 -3.09 -21.83 -1.64
C SER A 40 -3.71 -21.29 -0.34
N PRO A 41 -3.43 -21.89 0.82
CA PRO A 41 -3.80 -21.28 2.10
C PRO A 41 -3.05 -19.94 2.25
N PRO A 42 -3.71 -18.87 2.72
CA PRO A 42 -3.07 -17.57 2.82
C PRO A 42 -1.94 -17.64 3.87
N SER A 43 -0.74 -17.17 3.50
CA SER A 43 0.51 -17.34 4.28
C SER A 43 0.46 -16.76 5.70
N SER A 44 -0.44 -15.81 5.89
CA SER A 44 -1.06 -15.45 7.16
C SER A 44 -2.55 -15.35 6.88
N SER A 45 -3.43 -15.74 7.82
CA SER A 45 -4.83 -15.30 7.75
C SER A 45 -4.84 -13.78 7.54
N PRO A 46 -5.55 -13.23 6.54
CA PRO A 46 -5.65 -11.79 6.40
C PRO A 46 -6.19 -11.26 7.74
N PRO A 47 -5.58 -10.23 8.36
CA PRO A 47 -6.25 -9.54 9.44
C PRO A 47 -7.58 -9.09 8.87
N SER A 48 -8.69 -9.48 9.52
CA SER A 48 -9.99 -9.06 9.05
C SER A 48 -10.00 -7.53 9.01
N LEU A 49 -10.55 -6.93 7.95
CA LEU A 49 -10.83 -5.48 7.97
C LEU A 49 -11.90 -5.16 9.03
N HIS A 50 -12.55 -6.19 9.59
CA HIS A 50 -13.33 -6.19 10.82
C HIS A 50 -12.51 -6.61 12.07
N SER A 51 -11.21 -6.36 12.10
CA SER A 51 -10.42 -6.47 13.34
C SER A 51 -10.88 -5.37 14.28
N GLN A 52 -11.32 -5.74 15.49
CA GLN A 52 -12.10 -4.90 16.41
C GLN A 52 -11.29 -3.77 17.08
N GLU A 53 -10.16 -3.39 16.50
CA GLU A 53 -9.21 -2.40 17.05
C GLU A 53 -9.21 -1.09 16.25
N ALA A 54 -9.70 -1.10 14.99
CA ALA A 54 -9.86 0.10 14.14
C ALA A 54 -11.26 0.76 14.30
N LEU A 55 -11.81 0.75 15.52
CA LEU A 55 -13.22 1.00 15.86
C LEU A 55 -13.86 2.27 15.27
N ASP A 56 -13.06 3.32 15.02
CA ASP A 56 -13.56 4.64 14.60
C ASP A 56 -13.43 4.94 13.09
N PHE A 57 -12.84 4.04 12.29
CA PHE A 57 -12.48 4.31 10.89
C PHE A 57 -13.39 3.60 9.87
N ASP A 58 -14.19 4.40 9.15
CA ASP A 58 -14.88 3.96 7.93
C ASP A 58 -13.87 3.67 6.82
N THR A 59 -14.08 2.61 6.04
CA THR A 59 -13.47 2.51 4.69
C THR A 59 -14.31 3.32 3.71
N VAL A 60 -13.74 4.39 3.15
CA VAL A 60 -14.39 5.29 2.18
C VAL A 60 -14.25 4.75 0.76
N SER A 61 -13.13 4.11 0.43
CA SER A 61 -12.90 3.46 -0.86
C SER A 61 -11.79 2.41 -0.78
N ASP A 62 -12.08 1.23 -1.31
CA ASP A 62 -11.15 0.16 -1.69
C ASP A 62 -11.17 -0.11 -3.21
N ALA A 63 -11.74 0.85 -3.98
CA ALA A 63 -12.20 0.63 -5.35
C ALA A 63 -11.16 -0.08 -6.25
N PRO A 64 -11.49 -1.17 -6.99
CA PRO A 64 -10.52 -2.05 -7.68
C PRO A 64 -9.62 -1.45 -8.78
N ARG A 65 -9.62 -0.13 -8.95
CA ARG A 65 -8.74 0.64 -9.86
C ARG A 65 -7.89 1.68 -9.12
N ALA A 66 -8.27 2.05 -7.89
CA ALA A 66 -7.38 2.75 -6.97
C ALA A 66 -6.29 1.77 -6.50
N GLN A 67 -5.11 2.29 -6.16
CA GLN A 67 -4.02 1.49 -5.56
C GLN A 67 -3.84 1.80 -4.07
N ASP A 68 -4.56 2.79 -3.59
CA ASP A 68 -4.68 3.21 -2.20
C ASP A 68 -6.04 2.81 -1.60
N VAL A 69 -6.01 2.48 -0.31
CA VAL A 69 -7.20 2.38 0.54
C VAL A 69 -7.44 3.76 1.16
N LEU A 70 -8.67 4.25 1.09
CA LEU A 70 -9.10 5.47 1.77
C LEU A 70 -9.89 5.12 3.04
N LEU A 71 -9.38 5.54 4.19
CA LEU A 71 -10.06 5.45 5.49
C LEU A 71 -10.46 6.84 5.98
N ARG A 72 -11.54 6.93 6.76
CA ARG A 72 -11.99 8.17 7.43
C ARG A 72 -12.51 7.88 8.84
N ARG A 73 -12.00 8.62 9.82
CA ARG A 73 -12.61 8.77 11.15
C ARG A 73 -13.22 10.16 11.27
N ARG A 74 -14.44 10.25 11.81
CA ARG A 74 -15.09 11.52 12.15
C ARG A 74 -15.41 11.56 13.63
N GLY A 75 -14.79 12.48 14.37
CA GLY A 75 -15.10 12.78 15.76
C GLY A 75 -15.69 14.19 15.93
N ASP A 76 -16.07 14.54 17.15
CA ASP A 76 -16.70 15.85 17.45
C ASP A 76 -15.75 17.05 17.26
N ALA A 77 -14.44 16.84 17.46
CA ALA A 77 -13.43 17.89 17.44
C ALA A 77 -12.53 17.89 16.18
N GLU A 78 -12.49 16.79 15.43
CA GLU A 78 -11.63 16.62 14.25
C GLU A 78 -12.16 15.52 13.31
N GLU A 79 -11.82 15.65 12.02
CA GLU A 79 -12.05 14.61 11.02
C GLU A 79 -10.71 14.20 10.40
N VAL A 80 -10.42 12.90 10.42
CA VAL A 80 -9.14 12.32 10.03
C VAL A 80 -9.36 11.45 8.80
N HIS A 81 -8.69 11.77 7.70
CA HIS A 81 -8.65 10.95 6.49
C HIS A 81 -7.26 10.32 6.34
N VAL A 82 -7.20 9.08 5.88
CA VAL A 82 -5.96 8.36 5.60
C VAL A 82 -6.04 7.75 4.21
N SER A 83 -5.14 8.15 3.30
CA SER A 83 -4.86 7.40 2.06
C SER A 83 -3.63 6.54 2.29
N ALA A 84 -3.69 5.25 1.95
CA ALA A 84 -2.60 4.30 2.16
C ALA A 84 -2.43 3.37 0.95
N LEU A 85 -1.29 3.43 0.27
CA LEU A 85 -0.91 2.51 -0.81
C LEU A 85 0.31 1.66 -0.44
N LEU A 86 0.42 0.46 -1.02
CA LEU A 86 1.60 -0.38 -0.82
C LEU A 86 2.76 0.09 -1.72
N ALA A 87 3.94 0.21 -1.14
CA ALA A 87 5.17 0.61 -1.83
C ALA A 87 5.50 -0.33 -3.02
N PRO A 88 6.25 0.14 -4.04
CA PRO A 88 6.66 -0.69 -5.18
C PRO A 88 7.35 -2.00 -4.78
N LEU A 89 7.02 -3.08 -5.48
CA LEU A 89 7.39 -4.45 -5.11
C LEU A 89 8.90 -4.74 -5.37
N ARG A 90 9.74 -4.55 -4.35
CA ARG A 90 11.22 -4.68 -4.38
C ARG A 90 11.72 -6.13 -4.24
N PHE A 91 12.87 -6.44 -4.87
CA PHE A 91 13.45 -7.79 -4.94
C PHE A 91 14.75 -7.94 -4.16
N GLU A 92 14.88 -9.11 -3.51
CA GLU A 92 16.16 -9.74 -3.20
C GLU A 92 16.17 -11.12 -3.89
N GLY A 93 17.08 -11.33 -4.84
CA GLY A 93 17.05 -12.49 -5.72
C GLY A 93 15.72 -12.62 -6.49
N GLU A 94 15.04 -13.75 -6.32
CA GLU A 94 13.72 -14.02 -6.89
C GLU A 94 12.57 -13.90 -5.86
N GLU A 95 12.83 -13.49 -4.60
CA GLU A 95 11.87 -13.53 -3.49
C GLU A 95 11.18 -12.18 -3.17
N PRO A 96 9.90 -12.17 -2.74
CA PRO A 96 9.19 -10.96 -2.31
C PRO A 96 9.73 -10.41 -0.98
N LEU A 97 10.41 -9.26 -1.04
CA LEU A 97 10.59 -8.42 0.14
C LEU A 97 9.23 -7.88 0.61
N PRO A 98 9.00 -7.74 1.93
CA PRO A 98 7.83 -7.03 2.46
C PRO A 98 7.68 -5.63 1.85
N ARG A 99 6.44 -5.18 1.70
CA ARG A 99 6.11 -3.83 1.22
C ARG A 99 5.66 -2.97 2.40
N ASP A 100 6.27 -1.81 2.53
CA ASP A 100 5.78 -0.75 3.40
C ASP A 100 4.45 -0.21 2.87
N ALA A 101 3.60 0.36 3.75
CA ALA A 101 2.52 1.23 3.32
C ALA A 101 3.03 2.68 3.29
N LEU A 102 2.89 3.34 2.15
CA LEU A 102 3.09 4.78 1.99
C LEU A 102 1.74 5.45 2.25
N MET A 103 1.71 6.35 3.23
CA MET A 103 0.46 6.85 3.81
C MET A 103 0.45 8.38 3.80
N LYS A 104 -0.75 8.96 3.63
CA LYS A 104 -1.00 10.39 3.85
C LYS A 104 -2.14 10.55 4.84
N VAL A 105 -1.84 11.12 5.99
CA VAL A 105 -2.81 11.39 7.06
C VAL A 105 -3.17 12.87 7.01
N PHE A 106 -4.47 13.14 6.94
CA PHE A 106 -5.06 14.47 6.79
C PHE A 106 -6.00 14.73 7.95
N ILE A 107 -5.75 15.77 8.75
CA ILE A 107 -6.56 16.13 9.92
C ILE A 107 -7.14 17.53 9.73
N SER A 108 -8.47 17.62 9.67
CA SER A 108 -9.22 18.88 9.66
C SER A 108 -9.95 19.09 10.98
N LYS A 109 -10.26 20.35 11.31
CA LYS A 109 -11.06 20.71 12.50
C LYS A 109 -12.18 21.68 12.12
N PRO A 110 -13.39 21.56 12.71
CA PRO A 110 -14.50 22.46 12.41
C PRO A 110 -14.11 23.94 12.63
N GLY A 111 -14.31 24.77 11.60
CA GLY A 111 -13.98 26.20 11.66
C GLY A 111 -12.49 26.55 11.52
N VAL A 112 -11.63 25.59 11.17
CA VAL A 112 -10.19 25.80 10.98
C VAL A 112 -9.80 25.46 9.54
N GLU A 113 -9.45 26.47 8.74
CA GLU A 113 -9.01 26.31 7.35
C GLU A 113 -7.68 25.54 7.17
N PRO A 114 -6.60 25.78 7.95
CA PRO A 114 -5.35 25.03 7.78
C PRO A 114 -5.51 23.57 8.25
N LEU A 115 -5.74 22.69 7.28
CA LEU A 115 -5.77 21.25 7.40
C LEU A 115 -4.32 20.73 7.53
N LEU A 116 -4.07 19.93 8.57
CA LEU A 116 -2.76 19.37 8.86
C LEU A 116 -2.53 18.05 8.10
N ARG A 117 -1.42 17.95 7.38
CA ARG A 117 -1.01 16.75 6.63
C ARG A 117 0.28 16.17 7.18
N PHE A 118 0.30 14.85 7.33
CA PHE A 118 1.50 14.05 7.53
C PHE A 118 1.67 13.11 6.34
N ASP A 119 2.87 13.06 5.74
CA ASP A 119 3.25 11.94 4.88
C ASP A 119 4.01 10.93 5.75
N CYS A 120 3.51 9.70 5.84
CA CYS A 120 3.99 8.66 6.75
C CYS A 120 4.36 7.38 5.99
N ARG A 121 5.17 6.53 6.64
CA ARG A 121 5.55 5.21 6.13
C ARG A 121 5.38 4.17 7.24
N ALA A 122 4.47 3.21 7.05
CA ALA A 122 4.35 2.07 7.95
C ALA A 122 5.20 0.91 7.44
N VAL A 123 6.20 0.51 8.22
CA VAL A 123 7.16 -0.54 7.89
C VAL A 123 6.61 -1.89 8.32
N ALA A 124 6.50 -2.82 7.36
CA ALA A 124 5.96 -4.15 7.61
C ALA A 124 6.86 -4.96 8.57
N ALA A 125 6.25 -5.62 9.55
CA ALA A 125 6.95 -6.44 10.54
C ALA A 125 7.80 -7.54 9.88
N GLY A 126 9.12 -7.45 10.05
CA GLY A 126 10.06 -8.51 9.67
C GLY A 126 9.96 -9.73 10.58
N ARG A 127 10.59 -10.85 10.21
CA ARG A 127 10.66 -12.04 11.08
C ARG A 127 11.37 -11.71 12.40
N GLY A 128 10.60 -11.52 13.47
CA GLY A 128 11.09 -11.17 14.81
C GLY A 128 11.22 -9.67 15.09
N ALA A 129 10.77 -8.79 14.19
CA ALA A 129 10.73 -7.34 14.39
C ALA A 129 9.29 -6.85 14.55
N ALA A 130 9.07 -5.83 15.38
CA ALA A 130 7.78 -5.14 15.43
C ALA A 130 7.51 -4.37 14.13
N ALA A 131 6.23 -4.10 13.84
CA ALA A 131 5.87 -3.12 12.82
C ALA A 131 6.27 -1.71 13.28
N GLY A 132 6.80 -0.91 12.37
CA GLY A 132 7.23 0.48 12.65
C GLY A 132 6.35 1.49 11.91
N TYR A 133 6.39 2.75 12.36
CA TYR A 133 5.85 3.87 11.58
C TYR A 133 6.79 5.08 11.67
N ASP A 134 7.06 5.69 10.53
CA ASP A 134 7.85 6.90 10.39
C ASP A 134 6.96 8.05 9.89
N ILE A 135 7.14 9.26 10.43
CA ILE A 135 6.61 10.50 9.84
C ILE A 135 7.74 11.09 8.99
N THR A 136 7.48 11.34 7.70
CA THR A 136 8.50 11.76 6.72
C THR A 136 8.33 13.19 6.24
N ALA A 137 7.14 13.79 6.37
CA ALA A 137 6.90 15.22 6.16
C ALA A 137 5.66 15.69 6.95
N LEU A 138 5.57 17.00 7.21
CA LEU A 138 4.51 17.62 8.01
C LEU A 138 4.17 19.02 7.45
N SER A 139 3.01 19.18 6.81
CA SER A 139 2.64 20.46 6.17
C SER A 139 1.21 20.90 6.49
N TYR A 140 0.92 22.18 6.25
CA TYR A 140 -0.42 22.75 6.37
C TYR A 140 -0.97 23.14 4.99
N HIS A 141 -2.18 22.69 4.65
CA HIS A 141 -2.88 23.04 3.42
C HIS A 141 -4.22 23.74 3.74
N ALA A 142 -4.61 24.78 3.00
CA ALA A 142 -5.92 25.42 3.19
C ALA A 142 -7.10 24.54 2.73
N PHE A 143 -6.86 23.59 1.82
CA PHE A 143 -7.81 22.55 1.44
C PHE A 143 -7.08 21.32 0.84
N PRO A 144 -7.71 20.13 0.81
CA PRO A 144 -7.14 18.95 0.16
C PRO A 144 -6.82 19.19 -1.32
N GLY A 145 -5.59 18.86 -1.75
CA GLY A 145 -5.13 19.06 -3.13
C GLY A 145 -4.51 20.43 -3.43
N ASP A 146 -4.51 21.37 -2.48
CA ASP A 146 -3.91 22.69 -2.63
C ASP A 146 -2.37 22.64 -2.50
N GLY A 147 -1.68 22.38 -3.61
CA GLY A 147 -0.22 22.27 -3.72
C GLY A 147 0.49 23.47 -4.33
N GLY A 148 0.05 24.71 -4.05
CA GLY A 148 0.71 25.92 -4.55
C GLY A 148 2.08 26.22 -3.92
N ASP A 149 3.01 26.80 -4.70
CA ASP A 149 4.45 26.92 -4.39
C ASP A 149 4.83 27.77 -3.16
N SER A 150 3.90 28.49 -2.53
CA SER A 150 4.17 29.49 -1.49
C SER A 150 3.84 28.99 -0.06
N LYS A 151 4.13 27.73 0.25
CA LYS A 151 3.65 27.05 1.46
C LYS A 151 4.75 26.60 2.41
N TYR A 152 4.36 26.43 3.67
CA TYR A 152 5.21 25.85 4.70
C TYR A 152 5.11 24.32 4.65
N GLU A 153 6.07 23.70 3.96
CA GLU A 153 6.18 22.24 3.81
C GLU A 153 6.66 21.51 5.09
N GLY A 154 6.97 22.25 6.15
CA GLY A 154 7.32 21.71 7.47
C GLY A 154 8.76 21.99 7.93
N PRO A 155 9.11 21.50 9.13
CA PRO A 155 10.50 21.26 9.48
C PRO A 155 11.05 20.06 8.68
N ASP A 156 12.36 20.05 8.44
CA ASP A 156 13.07 18.82 8.08
C ASP A 156 13.20 17.94 9.34
N PHE A 157 13.13 16.62 9.16
CA PHE A 157 13.12 15.64 10.26
C PHE A 157 14.48 14.99 10.52
N GLY A 158 15.41 15.01 9.54
CA GLY A 158 16.80 14.53 9.68
C GLY A 158 17.07 13.09 9.25
#